data_AF-A0A958Z772-F1
#
_entry.id   AF-A0A958Z772-F1
#
_cell.length_a   1.000
_cell.length_b   1.000
_cell.length_c   1.000
_cell.angle_alpha   90.00
_cell.angle_beta   90.00
_cell.angle_gamma   90.00
#
_symmetry.space_group_name_H-M   'P 1'
#
loop_
_entity.id
_entity.type
_entity.pdbx_description
1 polymer ?
#
loop_
_entity_poly.entity_id
_entity_poly.type
_entity_poly.pdbx_seq_one_letter_code
_entity_poly.pdbx_strand_id
1 'polypeptide(L)'
;AKNIIVEDFKKTFEYISNTFLLIGFFFMVYTFTPMYDFSIYTYYAIILTIAVILTLIANLAHKAILTTEERLKKIISKLFDFIILETPRKHVSEEKQIDYVISYEKIINEIGDE
;
A
#
# COMPACT_ATOMS: atom_id res chain seq x y z
N ALA A 1 -16.95 23.82 -7.35
CA ALA A 1 -16.10 23.72 -8.56
C ALA A 1 -14.74 23.05 -8.28
N LYS A 2 -13.94 23.54 -7.32
CA LYS A 2 -12.58 23.02 -7.05
C LYS A 2 -12.51 21.51 -6.72
N ASN A 3 -13.43 20.98 -5.90
CA ASN A 3 -13.44 19.54 -5.57
C ASN A 3 -13.78 18.63 -6.75
N ILE A 4 -14.65 19.07 -7.66
CA ILE A 4 -15.07 18.30 -8.85
C ILE A 4 -13.86 18.11 -9.79
N ILE A 5 -13.10 19.19 -10.01
CA ILE A 5 -11.91 19.18 -10.87
C ILE A 5 -10.84 18.22 -10.34
N VAL A 6 -10.66 18.15 -9.02
CA VAL A 6 -9.67 17.25 -8.38
C VAL A 6 -10.08 15.78 -8.50
N GLU A 7 -11.37 15.48 -8.30
CA GLU A 7 -11.88 14.11 -8.43
C GLU A 7 -11.79 13.59 -9.88
N ASP A 8 -12.14 14.43 -10.86
CA ASP A 8 -12.06 14.07 -12.28
C ASP A 8 -10.61 13.88 -12.73
N PHE A 9 -9.69 14.73 -12.24
CA PHE A 9 -8.26 14.56 -12.50
C PHE A 9 -7.74 13.25 -11.92
N LYS A 10 -8.13 12.91 -10.68
CA LYS A 10 -7.73 11.66 -10.03
C LYS A 10 -8.20 10.43 -10.81
N LYS A 11 -9.45 10.40 -11.26
CA LYS A 11 -9.99 9.31 -12.09
C LYS A 11 -9.26 9.20 -13.42
N THR A 12 -8.97 10.34 -14.06
CA THR A 12 -8.22 10.37 -15.32
C THR A 12 -6.83 9.78 -15.14
N PHE A 13 -6.13 10.17 -14.08
CA PHE A 13 -4.82 9.63 -13.74
C PHE A 13 -4.88 8.13 -13.43
N GLU A 14 -5.92 7.67 -12.74
CA GLU A 14 -6.15 6.26 -12.46
C GLU A 14 -6.33 5.44 -13.76
N TYR A 15 -7.11 5.94 -14.73
CA TYR A 15 -7.24 5.28 -16.03
C TYR A 15 -5.94 5.24 -16.83
N ILE A 16 -5.17 6.33 -16.80
CA ILE A 16 -3.85 6.39 -17.44
C ILE A 16 -2.91 5.36 -16.81
N SER A 17 -2.84 5.34 -15.48
CA SER A 17 -2.02 4.38 -14.73
C SER A 17 -2.39 2.92 -15.05
N ASN A 18 -3.69 2.60 -15.07
CA ASN A 18 -4.19 1.28 -15.44
C ASN A 18 -3.83 0.89 -16.88
N THR A 19 -3.81 1.86 -17.80
CA THR A 19 -3.39 1.63 -19.19
C THR A 19 -1.91 1.29 -19.27
N PHE A 20 -1.05 2.00 -18.54
CA PHE A 20 0.37 1.68 -18.45
C PHE A 20 0.62 0.28 -17.85
N LEU A 21 -0.09 -0.07 -16.78
CA LEU A 21 -0.01 -1.41 -16.18
C LEU A 21 -0.43 -2.50 -17.16
N LEU A 22 -1.53 -2.29 -17.89
CA LEU A 22 -2.02 -3.24 -18.90
C LEU A 22 -0.98 -3.46 -20.00
N ILE A 23 -0.41 -2.38 -20.55
CA ILE A 23 0.63 -2.46 -21.59
C ILE A 23 1.86 -3.19 -21.03
N GLY A 24 2.28 -2.87 -19.80
CA GLY A 24 3.40 -3.53 -19.13
C GLY A 24 3.20 -5.05 -18.98
N PHE A 25 2.03 -5.47 -18.48
CA PHE A 25 1.72 -6.90 -18.36
C PHE A 25 1.58 -7.59 -19.70
N PHE A 26 0.99 -6.92 -20.70
CA PHE A 26 0.91 -7.46 -22.05
C PHE A 26 2.31 -7.78 -22.62
N PHE A 27 3.24 -6.82 -22.55
CA PHE A 27 4.61 -7.03 -23.00
C PHE A 27 5.36 -8.08 -22.17
N MET A 28 5.15 -8.10 -20.86
CA MET A 28 5.73 -9.11 -19.98
C MET A 28 5.28 -10.52 -20.39
N VAL A 29 3.97 -10.76 -20.51
CA VAL A 29 3.40 -12.05 -20.91
C VAL A 29 3.83 -12.42 -22.33
N TYR A 30 3.85 -11.47 -23.26
CA TYR A 30 4.34 -11.69 -24.62
C TYR A 30 5.81 -12.12 -24.66
N THR A 31 6.65 -11.61 -23.76
CA THR A 31 8.08 -11.96 -23.69
C THR A 31 8.30 -13.36 -23.14
N PHE A 32 7.48 -13.79 -22.18
CA PHE A 32 7.63 -15.09 -21.52
C PHE A 32 6.82 -16.23 -22.16
N THR A 33 5.84 -15.90 -23.02
CA THR A 33 4.99 -16.89 -23.66
C THR A 33 5.47 -17.09 -25.11
N PRO A 34 6.08 -18.23 -25.46
CA PRO A 34 6.44 -18.49 -26.84
C PRO A 34 5.19 -18.60 -27.71
N MET A 35 5.32 -18.24 -28.99
CA MET A 35 4.27 -18.45 -29.96
C MET A 35 4.11 -19.95 -30.22
N TYR A 36 3.06 -20.54 -29.67
CA TYR A 36 2.63 -21.91 -29.98
C TYR A 36 1.89 -21.92 -31.34
N ASP A 37 1.59 -23.11 -31.87
CA ASP A 37 0.90 -23.36 -33.16
C ASP A 37 -0.52 -22.75 -33.30
N PHE A 38 -0.88 -21.77 -32.48
CA PHE A 38 -2.11 -21.02 -32.57
C PHE A 38 -2.08 -20.02 -33.73
N SER A 39 -3.27 -19.67 -34.23
CA SER A 39 -3.40 -18.54 -35.13
C SER A 39 -2.94 -17.25 -34.43
N ILE A 40 -2.36 -16.32 -35.20
CA ILE A 40 -1.87 -15.03 -34.70
C ILE A 40 -2.94 -14.30 -33.87
N TYR A 41 -4.19 -14.33 -34.33
CA TYR A 41 -5.31 -13.70 -33.63
C TYR A 41 -5.61 -14.36 -32.28
N THR A 42 -5.60 -15.70 -32.24
CA THR A 42 -5.82 -16.46 -31.00
C THR A 42 -4.72 -16.19 -29.98
N TYR A 43 -3.47 -16.15 -30.43
CA TYR A 43 -2.32 -15.87 -29.58
C TYR A 43 -2.41 -14.49 -28.89
N TYR A 44 -2.67 -13.42 -29.67
CA TYR A 44 -2.81 -12.08 -29.10
C TYR A 44 -4.05 -11.92 -28.21
N ALA A 45 -5.16 -12.59 -28.55
CA ALA A 45 -6.36 -12.59 -27.71
C ALA A 45 -6.11 -13.22 -26.34
N ILE A 46 -5.36 -14.32 -26.29
CA ILE A 46 -4.98 -14.99 -25.03
C ILE A 46 -4.08 -14.07 -24.19
N ILE A 47 -3.04 -13.49 -24.80
CA ILE A 47 -2.13 -12.58 -24.08
C ILE A 47 -2.89 -11.38 -23.53
N LEU A 48 -3.76 -10.76 -24.33
CA LEU A 48 -4.57 -9.63 -23.90
C LEU A 48 -5.47 -10.01 -22.71
N THR A 49 -6.10 -11.19 -22.76
CA THR A 49 -6.94 -11.68 -21.67
C THR A 49 -6.13 -11.87 -20.38
N ILE A 50 -4.95 -12.48 -20.47
CA ILE A 50 -4.05 -12.66 -19.33
C ILE A 50 -3.59 -11.32 -18.77
N ALA A 51 -3.22 -10.36 -19.64
CA ALA A 51 -2.79 -9.03 -19.23
C ALA A 51 -3.89 -8.30 -18.45
N VAL A 52 -5.14 -8.36 -18.91
CA VAL A 52 -6.29 -7.78 -18.19
C VAL A 52 -6.45 -8.43 -16.81
N ILE A 53 -6.37 -9.77 -16.72
CA ILE A 53 -6.46 -10.48 -15.44
C ILE A 53 -5.34 -10.03 -14.50
N LEU A 54 -4.11 -9.92 -14.98
CA LEU A 54 -2.97 -9.45 -14.18
C LEU A 54 -3.15 -8.00 -13.71
N THR A 55 -3.65 -7.11 -14.56
CA THR A 55 -3.98 -5.73 -14.14
C THR A 55 -5.01 -5.70 -13.02
N LEU A 56 -6.05 -6.53 -13.09
CA LEU A 56 -7.04 -6.64 -12.01
C LEU A 56 -6.42 -7.16 -10.71
N ILE A 57 -5.61 -8.20 -10.77
CA ILE A 57 -4.91 -8.77 -9.61
C ILE A 57 -3.97 -7.73 -8.99
N ALA A 58 -3.20 -7.01 -9.81
CA ALA A 58 -2.27 -5.99 -9.33
C ALA A 58 -3.00 -4.87 -8.57
N ASN A 59 -4.15 -4.42 -9.09
CA ASN A 59 -4.97 -3.41 -8.41
C ASN A 59 -5.55 -3.91 -7.08
N LEU A 60 -5.99 -5.17 -7.02
CA LEU A 60 -6.46 -5.77 -5.77
C LEU A 60 -5.32 -5.93 -4.76
N ALA A 61 -4.15 -6.38 -5.22
CA ALA A 61 -2.96 -6.52 -4.39
C ALA A 61 -2.51 -5.17 -3.83
N HIS A 62 -2.49 -4.12 -4.64
CA HIS A 62 -2.15 -2.77 -4.20
C HIS A 62 -3.09 -2.28 -3.08
N LYS A 63 -4.41 -2.46 -3.24
CA LYS A 63 -5.39 -2.13 -2.19
C LYS A 63 -5.19 -2.95 -0.92
N ALA A 64 -4.88 -4.25 -1.06
CA ALA A 64 -4.61 -5.13 0.08
C ALA A 64 -3.35 -4.70 0.84
N ILE A 65 -2.29 -4.29 0.12
CA ILE A 65 -1.04 -3.78 0.72
C ILE A 65 -1.31 -2.51 1.50
N LEU A 66 -1.99 -1.52 0.90
CA LEU A 66 -2.33 -0.27 1.59
C LEU A 66 -3.14 -0.52 2.87
N THR A 67 -4.15 -1.41 2.79
CA THR A 67 -4.95 -1.79 3.96
C THR A 67 -4.11 -2.46 5.04
N THR A 68 -3.17 -3.31 4.64
CA THR A 68 -2.27 -4.02 5.56
C THR A 68 -1.29 -3.05 6.23
N GLU A 69 -0.76 -2.09 5.46
CA GLU A 69 0.12 -1.04 5.97
C GLU A 69 -0.59 -0.15 6.99
N GLU A 70 -1.83 0.29 6.71
CA GLU A 70 -2.65 1.04 7.67
C GLU A 70 -2.90 0.25 8.96
N ARG A 71 -3.23 -1.05 8.84
CA ARG A 71 -3.41 -1.93 10.00
C ARG A 71 -2.13 -2.08 10.80
N LEU A 72 -0.99 -2.24 10.13
CA LEU A 72 0.32 -2.36 10.77
C LEU A 72 0.67 -1.08 11.53
N LYS A 73 0.53 0.09 10.89
CA LYS A 73 0.72 1.40 11.54
C LYS A 73 -0.13 1.53 12.80
N LYS A 74 -1.40 1.12 12.73
CA LYS A 74 -2.31 1.16 13.88
C LYS A 74 -1.90 0.21 15.01
N ILE A 75 -1.43 -0.99 14.68
CA ILE A 75 -0.93 -1.95 15.69
C ILE A 75 0.32 -1.40 16.37
N ILE A 76 1.26 -0.86 15.59
CA ILE A 76 2.49 -0.26 16.10
C ILE A 76 2.17 0.91 17.05
N SER A 77 1.29 1.82 16.64
CA SER A 77 0.85 2.95 17.48
C SER A 77 0.25 2.47 18.81
N LYS A 78 -0.66 1.48 18.78
CA LYS A 78 -1.21 0.90 20.02
C LYS A 78 -0.17 0.24 20.91
N LEU A 79 0.87 -0.36 20.31
CA LEU A 79 1.97 -0.98 21.04
C LEU A 79 2.79 0.08 21.78
N PHE A 80 3.10 1.20 21.12
CA PHE A 80 3.74 2.34 21.76
C PHE A 80 2.86 2.96 22.85
N ASP A 81 1.57 3.16 22.59
CA ASP A 81 0.63 3.66 23.60
C ASP A 81 0.62 2.77 24.85
N PHE A 82 0.61 1.45 24.67
CA PHE A 82 0.68 0.49 25.78
C PHE A 82 2.02 0.55 26.54
N ILE A 83 3.14 0.65 25.81
CA ILE A 83 4.47 0.77 26.43
C ILE A 83 4.56 2.05 27.27
N ILE A 84 4.11 3.17 26.72
CA ILE A 84 4.23 4.49 27.36
C ILE A 84 3.25 4.64 28.52
N LEU A 85 2.01 4.17 28.36
CA LEU A 85 0.95 4.46 29.33
C LEU A 85 0.72 3.32 30.34
N GLU A 86 0.87 2.07 29.93
CA GLU A 86 0.43 0.92 30.72
C GLU A 86 1.57 0.17 31.40
N THR A 87 2.75 0.11 30.77
CA THR A 87 3.95 -0.50 31.36
C THR A 87 4.45 0.20 32.63
N PRO A 88 4.57 1.54 32.69
CA PRO A 88 5.07 2.22 33.88
C PRO A 88 4.15 2.04 35.10
N ARG A 89 2.83 1.94 34.90
CA ARG A 89 1.87 1.71 35.99
C ARG A 89 2.10 0.41 36.78
N LYS A 90 2.74 -0.58 36.16
CA LYS A 90 2.91 -1.92 36.74
C LYS A 90 4.35 -2.22 37.19
N HIS A 91 5.34 -1.47 36.70
CA HIS A 91 6.78 -1.77 36.91
C HIS A 91 7.61 -0.57 37.38
N VAL A 92 7.04 0.65 37.43
CA VAL A 92 7.76 1.87 37.79
C VAL A 92 7.07 2.52 39.00
N SER A 93 7.85 2.91 40.00
CA SER A 93 7.36 3.65 41.18
C SER A 93 6.65 4.94 40.77
N GLU A 94 5.53 5.29 41.39
CA GLU A 94 4.65 6.41 41.00
C GLU A 94 5.41 7.73 40.72
N GLU A 95 6.43 8.06 41.53
CA GLU A 95 7.25 9.26 41.37
C GLU A 95 8.03 9.32 40.04
N LYS A 96 8.37 8.18 39.42
CA LYS A 96 9.17 8.09 38.19
C LYS A 96 8.33 7.83 36.94
N GLN A 97 7.02 7.64 37.08
CA GLN A 97 6.14 7.36 35.95
C GLN A 97 6.03 8.57 35.01
N ILE A 98 6.03 9.79 35.58
CA ILE A 98 5.94 11.04 34.82
C ILE A 98 7.19 11.25 33.94
N ASP A 99 8.38 11.08 34.52
CA ASP A 99 9.64 11.22 33.77
C ASP A 99 9.77 10.17 32.65
N TYR A 100 9.25 8.96 32.88
CA TYR A 100 9.24 7.89 31.89
C TYR A 100 8.38 8.26 30.67
N VAL A 101 7.16 8.77 30.89
CA VAL A 101 6.26 9.22 29.81
C VAL A 101 6.88 10.36 29.01
N ILE A 102 7.40 11.39 29.69
CA ILE A 102 8.02 12.56 29.04
C ILE A 102 9.23 12.16 28.19
N SER A 103 10.06 11.23 28.67
CA SER A 103 11.25 10.79 27.93
C SER A 103 10.89 10.07 26.62
N TYR A 104 9.84 9.25 26.62
CA TYR A 104 9.39 8.56 25.43
C TYR A 104 8.63 9.45 24.45
N GLU A 105 7.83 10.41 24.93
CA GLU A 105 7.23 11.43 24.05
C GLU A 105 8.30 12.25 23.32
N LYS A 106 9.40 12.60 24.01
CA LYS A 106 10.53 13.30 23.40
C LYS A 106 11.18 12.47 22.29
N ILE A 107 11.41 11.17 22.53
CA ILE A 107 11.97 10.24 21.52
C ILE A 107 11.05 10.11 20.31
N ILE A 108 9.73 10.00 20.52
CA ILE A 108 8.76 9.89 19.42
C ILE A 108 8.76 11.15 18.56
N ASN A 109 8.80 12.34 19.17
CA ASN A 109 8.83 13.60 18.42
C ASN A 109 10.14 13.79 17.64
N GLU A 110 11.29 13.38 18.20
CA GLU A 110 12.57 13.41 17.47
C GLU A 110 12.61 12.46 16.28
N ILE A 111 11.91 11.30 16.34
CA ILE A 111 11.83 10.34 15.23
C ILE A 111 10.77 10.75 14.20
N GLY A 112 9.73 11.47 14.60
CA GLY A 112 8.62 11.89 13.73
C GLY A 112 8.91 13.10 12.83
N ASP A 113 10.02 13.81 13.08
CA ASP A 113 10.45 14.99 12.33
C ASP A 113 11.46 14.67 11.18
N GLU A 114 11.82 13.40 10.97
CA GLU A 114 12.56 12.90 9.78
C GLU A 114 11.63 12.31 8.71
#